data_AF-A0A918D6D2-F1
#
_entry.id   AF-A0A918D6D2-F1
#
_cell.length_a   1.000
_cell.length_b   1.000
_cell.length_c   1.000
_cell.angle_alpha   90.00
_cell.angle_beta   90.00
_cell.angle_gamma   90.00
#
_symmetry.space_group_name_H-M   'P 1'
#
loop_
_entity.id
_entity.type
_entity.pdbx_description
1 polymer ?
#
loop_
_entity_poly.entity_id
_entity_poly.type
_entity_poly.pdbx_seq_one_letter_code
_entity_poly.pdbx_strand_id
1 'polypeptide(L)'
;MLWHAPAKLVRIMGTAAQPGQGPHSGQTPLRPPAHPRRRVKPRLEWNPVRTSSGGADVANGGPVEHGFPHLDTVRASITALYKRLSYDTIHTFATSVAPADVAFADTDDLHLGAQRVAREMVRHYRLPDARMIIGFREMTHAANVELAAGPEYFIELNDRFRTHRRDIGAALAHEVMHVYLHRLDLSFPGTRDTEILTDTAATYLGAGWLLLDAYREDAASSQKLGYLTPEEFGYVLAKRALVFGEDPAIWFTSPQAYTAYTKGMAQARRDEQQPPLTAAGWAGRRRYAKDRRYAQDHHAPGSHLGAPYAFTPDTRGPLRVSFPCPTCHQRIRVPVRGRVRARCALCRTVLECDT
;
A
#
# COMPACT_ATOMS: atom_id res chain seq x y z
N MET A 1 -7.17 53.38 -2.80
CA MET A 1 -6.96 54.78 -3.21
C MET A 1 -5.72 54.84 -4.10
N LEU A 2 -5.95 55.13 -5.39
CA LEU A 2 -5.06 55.66 -6.44
C LEU A 2 -3.56 55.31 -6.42
N TRP A 3 -3.15 54.40 -7.32
CA TRP A 3 -1.88 54.49 -8.06
C TRP A 3 -2.13 54.06 -9.53
N HIS A 4 -1.70 54.91 -10.45
CA HIS A 4 -1.80 54.81 -11.92
C HIS A 4 -0.57 54.09 -12.51
N ALA A 5 -0.78 53.16 -13.46
CA ALA A 5 -0.36 53.20 -14.89
C ALA A 5 0.82 52.24 -15.24
N PRO A 6 1.12 51.93 -16.51
CA PRO A 6 0.24 51.49 -17.60
C PRO A 6 0.76 50.25 -18.39
N ALA A 7 -0.04 49.83 -19.38
CA ALA A 7 0.12 48.72 -20.32
C ALA A 7 1.32 48.81 -21.29
N LYS A 8 1.74 47.65 -21.83
CA LYS A 8 2.32 47.52 -23.20
C LYS A 8 1.88 46.23 -23.88
N LEU A 9 1.11 46.41 -24.95
CA LEU A 9 0.87 45.49 -26.06
C LEU A 9 2.07 45.59 -27.04
N VAL A 10 2.57 44.47 -27.57
CA VAL A 10 3.28 44.46 -28.86
C VAL A 10 2.85 43.24 -29.65
N ARG A 11 2.27 43.51 -30.83
CA ARG A 11 1.93 42.57 -31.91
C ARG A 11 2.59 43.15 -33.16
N ILE A 12 3.42 42.38 -33.86
CA ILE A 12 3.81 42.69 -35.24
C ILE A 12 3.77 41.39 -36.06
N MET A 13 2.93 41.42 -37.10
CA MET A 13 2.87 40.51 -38.25
C MET A 13 3.64 41.14 -39.43
N GLY A 14 4.08 40.29 -40.36
CA GLY A 14 4.36 40.62 -41.77
C GLY A 14 5.58 39.86 -42.33
N THR A 15 5.44 38.79 -43.14
CA THR A 15 5.25 38.75 -44.63
C THR A 15 6.33 39.53 -45.40
N ALA A 16 6.92 39.14 -46.53
CA ALA A 16 6.93 37.94 -47.40
C ALA A 16 8.05 38.19 -48.46
N ALA A 17 8.35 37.17 -49.28
CA ALA A 17 8.84 37.19 -50.68
C ALA A 17 10.27 36.66 -50.99
N GLN A 18 10.25 35.61 -51.81
CA GLN A 18 11.27 35.08 -52.76
C GLN A 18 11.49 36.06 -53.95
N PRO A 19 12.32 35.82 -55.02
CA PRO A 19 13.00 34.57 -55.48
C PRO A 19 14.44 34.73 -56.03
N GLY A 20 15.08 33.60 -56.35
CA GLY A 20 16.30 33.56 -57.18
C GLY A 20 16.73 32.12 -57.53
N GLN A 21 16.62 31.75 -58.81
CA GLN A 21 16.90 30.44 -59.41
C GLN A 21 18.40 30.24 -59.72
N GLY A 22 18.98 29.08 -59.36
CA GLY A 22 19.67 28.10 -60.24
C GLY A 22 21.20 28.27 -60.37
N PRO A 23 21.99 27.26 -60.84
CA PRO A 23 21.65 25.91 -61.29
C PRO A 23 22.50 24.73 -60.73
N HIS A 24 22.00 23.52 -60.96
CA HIS A 24 22.60 22.17 -61.09
C HIS A 24 24.04 21.85 -60.61
N SER A 25 24.12 20.83 -59.73
CA SER A 25 25.02 19.67 -59.93
C SER A 25 24.55 18.50 -59.06
N GLY A 26 24.46 17.31 -59.65
CA GLY A 26 23.89 16.13 -59.03
C GLY A 26 24.70 15.56 -57.87
N GLN A 27 23.98 14.95 -56.93
CA GLN A 27 24.49 13.95 -56.01
C GLN A 27 23.33 13.13 -55.44
N THR A 28 23.47 11.82 -55.56
CA THR A 28 22.57 10.76 -55.08
C THR A 28 22.39 10.85 -53.55
N PRO A 29 21.16 10.87 -52.99
CA PRO A 29 21.00 10.81 -51.55
C PRO A 29 21.16 9.38 -51.05
N LEU A 30 22.21 9.17 -50.26
CA LEU A 30 22.34 8.04 -49.35
C LEU A 30 21.13 7.98 -48.41
N ARG A 31 20.53 6.79 -48.30
CA ARG A 31 19.47 6.46 -47.34
C ARG A 31 19.89 6.84 -45.91
N PRO A 32 19.03 7.49 -45.13
CA PRO A 32 19.27 7.63 -43.70
C PRO A 32 19.21 6.25 -43.01
N PRO A 33 19.97 6.03 -41.92
CA PRO A 33 19.95 4.77 -41.18
C PRO A 33 18.57 4.55 -40.57
N ALA A 34 18.04 3.35 -40.76
CA ALA A 34 16.78 2.90 -40.19
C ALA A 34 16.85 2.96 -38.66
N HIS A 35 16.04 3.83 -38.05
CA HIS A 35 15.72 3.72 -36.63
C HIS A 35 15.12 2.33 -36.35
N PRO A 36 15.53 1.61 -35.29
CA PRO A 36 14.87 0.39 -34.90
C PRO A 36 13.45 0.73 -34.48
N ARG A 37 12.48 0.33 -35.32
CA ARG A 37 11.06 0.32 -34.97
C ARG A 37 10.90 -0.48 -33.69
N ARG A 38 10.57 0.20 -32.58
CA ARG A 38 10.00 -0.45 -31.40
C ARG A 38 8.83 -1.30 -31.88
N ARG A 39 8.93 -2.62 -31.69
CA ARG A 39 7.78 -3.53 -31.80
C ARG A 39 6.72 -3.05 -30.81
N VAL A 40 5.72 -2.34 -31.32
CA VAL A 40 4.44 -2.20 -30.65
C VAL A 40 3.87 -3.61 -30.57
N LYS A 41 3.82 -4.16 -29.36
CA LYS A 41 3.13 -5.43 -29.11
C LYS A 41 1.65 -5.23 -29.50
N PRO A 42 1.01 -6.21 -30.15
CA PRO A 42 -0.38 -6.07 -30.57
C PRO A 42 -1.26 -5.83 -29.33
N ARG A 43 -2.13 -4.81 -29.47
CA ARG A 43 -3.25 -4.53 -28.58
C ARG A 43 -4.14 -5.77 -28.61
N LEU A 44 -4.14 -6.56 -27.54
CA LEU A 44 -5.12 -7.62 -27.34
C LEU A 44 -6.48 -6.94 -27.21
N GLU A 45 -7.30 -7.02 -28.24
CA GLU A 45 -8.74 -6.81 -28.14
C GLU A 45 -9.28 -7.81 -27.12
N TRP A 46 -9.84 -7.28 -26.03
CA TRP A 46 -10.47 -8.08 -25.00
C TRP A 46 -11.95 -8.20 -25.33
N ASN A 47 -12.39 -9.43 -25.61
CA ASN A 47 -13.80 -9.81 -25.69
C ASN A 47 -14.40 -9.75 -24.29
N PRO A 48 -15.55 -9.06 -24.06
CA PRO A 48 -16.17 -9.01 -22.76
C PRO A 48 -16.80 -10.37 -22.45
N VAL A 49 -16.10 -11.20 -21.70
CA VAL A 49 -16.73 -12.30 -20.97
C VAL A 49 -17.52 -11.66 -19.84
N ARG A 50 -18.84 -11.89 -19.83
CA ARG A 50 -19.69 -11.58 -18.68
C ARG A 50 -19.18 -12.37 -17.48
N THR A 51 -18.34 -11.76 -16.65
CA THR A 51 -18.05 -12.23 -15.30
C THR A 51 -19.18 -11.75 -14.42
N SER A 52 -19.99 -12.70 -13.95
CA SER A 52 -20.88 -12.52 -12.81
C SER A 52 -20.09 -11.95 -11.64
N SER A 53 -20.57 -10.82 -11.14
CA SER A 53 -20.21 -10.11 -9.90
C SER A 53 -19.69 -11.02 -8.78
N GLY A 54 -18.41 -10.88 -8.44
CA GLY A 54 -17.88 -11.26 -7.13
C GLY A 54 -17.94 -10.03 -6.23
N GLY A 55 -18.95 -9.96 -5.36
CA GLY A 55 -19.00 -8.97 -4.29
C GLY A 55 -17.88 -9.25 -3.29
N ALA A 56 -17.23 -8.19 -2.81
CA ALA A 56 -16.29 -8.24 -1.70
C ALA A 56 -17.10 -8.24 -0.40
N ASP A 57 -16.99 -9.31 0.38
CA ASP A 57 -17.76 -9.52 1.61
C ASP A 57 -17.03 -8.90 2.80
N VAL A 58 -17.69 -8.11 3.67
CA VAL A 58 -17.14 -7.73 4.98
C VAL A 58 -17.84 -8.56 6.06
N ALA A 59 -17.12 -9.43 6.77
CA ALA A 59 -17.71 -10.34 7.76
C ALA A 59 -18.09 -9.64 9.09
N ASN A 60 -19.35 -9.77 9.51
CA ASN A 60 -19.86 -9.37 10.82
C ASN A 60 -20.13 -10.61 11.70
N GLY A 61 -19.88 -10.49 13.02
CA GLY A 61 -20.62 -11.26 14.04
C GLY A 61 -19.96 -12.48 14.71
N GLY A 62 -18.64 -12.67 14.60
CA GLY A 62 -17.91 -13.71 15.36
C GLY A 62 -17.15 -13.16 16.58
N PRO A 63 -16.71 -14.02 17.52
CA PRO A 63 -15.73 -13.61 18.53
C PRO A 63 -14.48 -13.07 17.83
N VAL A 64 -13.93 -11.99 18.37
CA VAL A 64 -12.78 -11.34 17.77
C VAL A 64 -11.57 -12.26 17.82
N GLU A 65 -11.04 -12.56 16.64
CA GLU A 65 -9.74 -13.20 16.51
C GLU A 65 -8.65 -12.19 16.88
N HIS A 66 -7.78 -12.56 17.83
CA HIS A 66 -6.68 -11.75 18.32
C HIS A 66 -5.32 -12.33 17.91
N GLY A 67 -4.29 -11.49 17.97
CA GLY A 67 -2.92 -11.88 17.65
C GLY A 67 -2.61 -11.68 16.17
N PHE A 68 -1.73 -12.50 15.61
CA PHE A 68 -1.18 -12.29 14.27
C PHE A 68 -1.34 -13.50 13.32
N PRO A 69 -2.56 -14.08 13.18
CA PRO A 69 -2.80 -15.29 12.39
C PRO A 69 -2.54 -15.13 10.88
N HIS A 70 -2.66 -13.91 10.34
CA HIS A 70 -2.50 -13.56 8.94
C HIS A 70 -1.21 -12.79 8.65
N LEU A 71 -0.27 -12.74 9.59
CA LEU A 71 0.92 -11.89 9.49
C LEU A 71 1.72 -12.10 8.21
N ASP A 72 1.82 -13.34 7.73
CA ASP A 72 2.56 -13.64 6.51
C ASP A 72 1.85 -13.06 5.27
N THR A 73 0.51 -13.11 5.19
CA THR A 73 -0.28 -12.47 4.13
C THR A 73 -0.19 -10.95 4.23
N VAL A 74 -0.19 -10.37 5.44
CA VAL A 74 0.03 -8.92 5.64
C VAL A 74 1.41 -8.49 5.14
N ARG A 75 2.46 -9.24 5.47
CA ARG A 75 3.84 -8.97 5.01
C ARG A 75 3.98 -9.12 3.49
N ALA A 76 3.31 -10.12 2.91
CA ALA A 76 3.22 -10.29 1.47
C ALA A 76 2.50 -9.10 0.81
N SER A 77 1.42 -8.60 1.43
CA SER A 77 0.65 -7.44 0.97
C SER A 77 1.51 -6.17 0.95
N ILE A 78 2.25 -5.88 2.03
CA ILE A 78 3.20 -4.75 2.04
C ILE A 78 4.25 -4.90 0.92
N THR A 79 4.79 -6.10 0.73
CA THR A 79 5.73 -6.37 -0.37
C THR A 79 5.10 -6.08 -1.74
N ALA A 80 3.86 -6.54 -1.95
CA ALA A 80 3.11 -6.35 -3.19
C ALA A 80 2.83 -4.88 -3.48
N LEU A 81 2.47 -4.09 -2.46
CA LEU A 81 2.27 -2.65 -2.58
C LEU A 81 3.54 -1.94 -3.04
N TYR A 82 4.69 -2.18 -2.41
CA TYR A 82 5.94 -1.57 -2.86
C TYR A 82 6.33 -2.01 -4.28
N LYS A 83 6.04 -3.26 -4.68
CA LYS A 83 6.29 -3.73 -6.05
C LYS A 83 5.40 -3.02 -7.06
N ARG A 84 4.12 -2.84 -6.74
CA ARG A 84 3.15 -2.27 -7.66
C ARG A 84 3.25 -0.75 -7.78
N LEU A 85 3.43 -0.07 -6.65
CA LEU A 85 3.44 1.39 -6.57
C LEU A 85 4.84 1.98 -6.69
N SER A 86 5.90 1.23 -6.36
CA SER A 86 7.26 1.72 -6.13
C SER A 86 7.42 2.55 -4.85
N TYR A 87 8.67 2.68 -4.38
CA TYR A 87 9.03 3.50 -3.23
C TYR A 87 8.53 4.95 -3.36
N ASP A 88 8.76 5.60 -4.51
CA ASP A 88 8.46 7.03 -4.66
C ASP A 88 6.94 7.29 -4.55
N THR A 89 6.11 6.44 -5.17
CA THR A 89 4.64 6.54 -5.05
C THR A 89 4.16 6.25 -3.64
N ILE A 90 4.69 5.23 -2.96
CA ILE A 90 4.35 4.99 -1.53
C ILE A 90 4.64 6.24 -0.70
N HIS A 91 5.78 6.90 -0.94
CA HIS A 91 6.15 8.11 -0.23
C HIS A 91 5.29 9.34 -0.53
N THR A 92 4.51 9.33 -1.61
CA THR A 92 3.49 10.36 -1.81
C THR A 92 2.34 10.25 -0.79
N PHE A 93 2.16 9.10 -0.12
CA PHE A 93 1.19 8.90 0.97
C PHE A 93 1.79 9.18 2.35
N ALA A 94 2.79 10.07 2.47
CA ALA A 94 3.43 10.34 3.76
C ALA A 94 2.48 10.91 4.82
N THR A 95 1.45 11.64 4.39
CA THR A 95 0.42 12.21 5.28
C THR A 95 -0.76 11.25 5.34
N SER A 96 -1.19 10.89 6.56
CA SER A 96 -2.44 10.14 6.77
C SER A 96 -3.66 11.04 6.56
N VAL A 97 -4.83 10.44 6.33
CA VAL A 97 -6.10 11.18 6.26
C VAL A 97 -6.28 11.97 7.55
N ALA A 98 -6.56 13.27 7.46
CA ALA A 98 -6.72 14.11 8.64
C ALA A 98 -8.08 13.86 9.32
N PRO A 99 -8.16 13.75 10.65
CA PRO A 99 -9.43 13.57 11.36
C PRO A 99 -10.47 14.64 11.04
N ALA A 100 -10.05 15.89 10.80
CA ALA A 100 -10.96 16.98 10.47
C ALA A 100 -11.67 16.78 9.12
N ASP A 101 -11.00 16.16 8.15
CA ASP A 101 -11.54 15.95 6.79
C ASP A 101 -12.61 14.83 6.77
N VAL A 102 -12.59 13.95 7.78
CA VAL A 102 -13.50 12.80 7.92
C VAL A 102 -14.38 12.86 9.16
N ALA A 103 -14.35 13.98 9.89
CA ALA A 103 -15.26 14.22 11.00
C ALA A 103 -16.70 14.20 10.49
N PHE A 104 -17.55 13.45 11.19
CA PHE A 104 -18.95 13.26 10.81
C PHE A 104 -19.82 13.23 12.05
N ALA A 105 -20.50 14.34 12.32
CA ALA A 105 -21.35 14.50 13.48
C ALA A 105 -22.75 13.92 13.26
N ASP A 106 -23.45 13.60 14.35
CA ASP A 106 -24.85 13.13 14.30
C ASP A 106 -25.83 14.18 13.79
N THR A 107 -25.45 15.46 13.83
CA THR A 107 -26.23 16.59 13.32
C THR A 107 -26.05 16.82 11.81
N ASP A 108 -25.02 16.25 11.20
CA ASP A 108 -24.79 16.40 9.76
C ASP A 108 -25.91 15.72 8.95
N ASP A 109 -26.12 16.13 7.69
CA ASP A 109 -26.93 15.33 6.79
C ASP A 109 -26.20 14.01 6.47
N LEU A 110 -26.90 12.88 6.60
CA LEU A 110 -26.30 11.56 6.45
C LEU A 110 -25.71 11.34 5.04
N HIS A 111 -26.46 11.67 3.99
CA HIS A 111 -26.04 11.38 2.63
C HIS A 111 -24.96 12.35 2.17
N LEU A 112 -25.11 13.64 2.46
CA LEU A 112 -24.11 14.65 2.12
C LEU A 112 -22.80 14.45 2.91
N GLY A 113 -22.90 14.07 4.19
CA GLY A 113 -21.75 13.75 5.02
C GLY A 113 -21.00 12.52 4.52
N ALA A 114 -21.69 11.43 4.22
CA ALA A 114 -21.06 10.23 3.66
C ALA A 114 -20.39 10.50 2.31
N GLN A 115 -21.03 11.29 1.44
CA GLN A 115 -20.47 11.72 0.16
C GLN A 115 -19.23 12.63 0.30
N ARG A 116 -19.22 13.51 1.31
CA ARG A 116 -18.05 14.32 1.66
C ARG A 116 -16.87 13.42 2.05
N VAL A 117 -17.09 12.47 2.96
CA VAL A 117 -16.05 11.54 3.41
C VAL A 117 -15.54 10.68 2.25
N ALA A 118 -16.42 10.17 1.38
CA ALA A 118 -16.04 9.40 0.20
C ALA A 118 -15.15 10.21 -0.76
N ARG A 119 -15.46 11.50 -0.94
CA ARG A 119 -14.65 12.42 -1.75
C ARG A 119 -13.25 12.61 -1.17
N GLU A 120 -13.13 12.73 0.15
CA GLU A 120 -11.82 12.83 0.80
C GLU A 120 -11.02 11.53 0.66
N MET A 121 -11.66 10.34 0.72
CA MET A 121 -10.99 9.07 0.40
C MET A 121 -10.49 9.01 -1.04
N VAL A 122 -11.32 9.40 -2.02
CA VAL A 122 -10.95 9.46 -3.44
C VAL A 122 -9.76 10.40 -3.67
N ARG A 123 -9.78 11.58 -3.02
CA ARG A 123 -8.69 12.55 -3.09
C ARG A 123 -7.41 12.00 -2.45
N HIS A 124 -7.52 11.42 -1.27
CA HIS A 124 -6.40 10.82 -0.54
C HIS A 124 -5.72 9.72 -1.37
N TYR A 125 -6.51 8.81 -1.94
CA TYR A 125 -6.02 7.75 -2.82
C TYR A 125 -5.66 8.19 -4.23
N ARG A 126 -5.79 9.48 -4.55
CA ARG A 126 -5.46 10.07 -5.87
C ARG A 126 -6.12 9.31 -7.01
N LEU A 127 -7.43 9.06 -6.88
CA LEU A 127 -8.24 8.38 -7.87
C LEU A 127 -8.84 9.40 -8.85
N PRO A 128 -8.20 9.72 -9.99
CA PRO A 128 -8.78 10.66 -10.97
C PRO A 128 -10.07 10.08 -11.54
N ASP A 129 -11.06 10.92 -11.82
CA ASP A 129 -12.30 10.50 -12.47
C ASP A 129 -13.01 9.34 -11.75
N ALA A 130 -13.00 9.35 -10.41
CA ALA A 130 -13.75 8.40 -9.59
C ALA A 130 -14.89 9.12 -8.86
N ARG A 131 -16.12 8.91 -9.33
CA ARG A 131 -17.36 9.40 -8.72
C ARG A 131 -17.96 8.30 -7.86
N MET A 132 -17.91 8.50 -6.55
CA MET A 132 -18.55 7.60 -5.60
C MET A 132 -20.03 7.97 -5.43
N ILE A 133 -20.90 6.96 -5.46
CA ILE A 133 -22.33 7.11 -5.17
C ILE A 133 -22.63 6.25 -3.96
N ILE A 134 -22.91 6.90 -2.83
CA ILE A 134 -23.12 6.24 -1.54
C ILE A 134 -24.61 6.01 -1.29
N GLY A 135 -24.98 4.73 -1.21
CA GLY A 135 -26.30 4.26 -0.79
C GLY A 135 -26.26 3.67 0.61
N PHE A 136 -27.43 3.52 1.23
CA PHE A 136 -27.60 2.83 2.50
C PHE A 136 -28.72 1.79 2.36
N ARG A 137 -28.47 0.57 2.83
CA ARG A 137 -29.40 -0.55 2.70
C ARG A 137 -29.22 -1.54 3.85
N GLU A 138 -30.30 -2.22 4.24
CA GLU A 138 -30.22 -3.37 5.13
C GLU A 138 -29.51 -4.55 4.44
N MET A 139 -28.44 -5.03 5.05
CA MET A 139 -27.61 -6.11 4.54
C MET A 139 -26.87 -6.82 5.68
N THR A 140 -26.30 -7.99 5.40
CA THR A 140 -25.48 -8.72 6.38
C THR A 140 -24.10 -8.07 6.57
N HIS A 141 -23.52 -7.56 5.49
CA HIS A 141 -22.16 -7.02 5.46
C HIS A 141 -22.11 -5.56 5.91
N ALA A 142 -20.92 -5.05 6.19
CA ALA A 142 -20.75 -3.64 6.51
C ALA A 142 -20.99 -2.75 5.29
N ALA A 143 -20.41 -3.12 4.16
CA ALA A 143 -20.57 -2.40 2.91
C ALA A 143 -20.28 -3.34 1.72
N ASN A 144 -20.58 -2.86 0.52
CA ASN A 144 -20.26 -3.49 -0.75
C ASN A 144 -19.96 -2.40 -1.79
N VAL A 145 -19.02 -2.69 -2.70
CA VAL A 145 -18.70 -1.82 -3.83
C VAL A 145 -18.85 -2.55 -5.16
N GLU A 146 -19.54 -1.91 -6.10
CA GLU A 146 -19.60 -2.39 -7.48
C GLU A 146 -18.38 -1.91 -8.27
N LEU A 147 -17.46 -2.83 -8.55
CA LEU A 147 -16.28 -2.57 -9.37
C LEU A 147 -16.66 -2.57 -10.87
N ALA A 148 -16.64 -1.38 -11.47
CA ALA A 148 -16.87 -1.19 -12.90
C ALA A 148 -15.67 -0.50 -13.57
N ALA A 149 -15.56 -0.66 -14.90
CA ALA A 149 -14.56 0.02 -15.73
C ALA A 149 -14.85 1.52 -15.95
N GLY A 150 -15.98 2.03 -15.45
CA GLY A 150 -16.41 3.40 -15.59
C GLY A 150 -15.87 4.34 -14.50
N PRO A 151 -16.13 5.66 -14.62
CA PRO A 151 -15.77 6.61 -13.59
C PRO A 151 -16.68 6.53 -12.35
N GLU A 152 -17.84 5.89 -12.47
CA GLU A 152 -18.84 5.82 -11.40
C GLU A 152 -18.75 4.50 -10.64
N TYR A 153 -18.72 4.59 -9.32
CA TYR A 153 -18.70 3.44 -8.42
C TYR A 153 -19.83 3.59 -7.41
N PHE A 154 -20.60 2.53 -7.23
CA PHE A 154 -21.67 2.47 -6.26
C PHE A 154 -21.16 1.76 -5.02
N ILE A 155 -21.24 2.44 -3.88
CA ILE A 155 -20.93 1.87 -2.58
C ILE A 155 -22.22 1.84 -1.79
N GLU A 156 -22.65 0.64 -1.40
CA GLU A 156 -23.77 0.46 -0.49
C GLU A 156 -23.22 0.25 0.93
N LEU A 157 -23.62 1.10 1.87
CA LEU A 157 -23.32 0.95 3.29
C LEU A 157 -24.50 0.30 4.01
N ASN A 158 -24.21 -0.47 5.04
CA ASN A 158 -25.23 -1.04 5.91
C ASN A 158 -26.03 0.06 6.64
N ASP A 159 -27.35 -0.12 6.76
CA ASP A 159 -28.24 0.79 7.47
C ASP A 159 -27.84 1.04 8.94
N ARG A 160 -27.08 0.16 9.59
CA ARG A 160 -26.52 0.41 10.93
C ARG A 160 -25.64 1.66 10.99
N PHE A 161 -25.00 2.04 9.89
CA PHE A 161 -24.16 3.23 9.85
C PHE A 161 -24.96 4.53 9.92
N ARG A 162 -26.27 4.49 9.70
CA ARG A 162 -27.16 5.64 9.94
C ARG A 162 -27.07 6.14 11.37
N THR A 163 -26.86 5.22 12.32
CA THR A 163 -26.73 5.47 13.76
C THR A 163 -25.30 5.35 14.29
N HIS A 164 -24.33 4.97 13.43
CA HIS A 164 -22.91 4.80 13.77
C HIS A 164 -22.01 5.59 12.81
N ARG A 165 -22.28 6.88 12.65
CA ARG A 165 -21.68 7.71 11.60
C ARG A 165 -20.16 7.85 11.71
N ARG A 166 -19.63 7.79 12.92
CA ARG A 166 -18.18 7.78 13.20
C ARG A 166 -17.43 6.65 12.49
N ASP A 167 -18.11 5.54 12.16
CA ASP A 167 -17.49 4.37 11.53
C ASP A 167 -17.63 4.39 9.99
N ILE A 168 -18.38 5.34 9.43
CA ILE A 168 -18.53 5.50 7.97
C ILE A 168 -17.18 5.76 7.30
N GLY A 169 -16.30 6.54 7.94
CA GLY A 169 -14.95 6.79 7.42
C GLY A 169 -14.12 5.52 7.26
N ALA A 170 -14.22 4.59 8.23
CA ALA A 170 -13.53 3.31 8.16
C ALA A 170 -14.11 2.40 7.06
N ALA A 171 -15.45 2.33 6.93
CA ALA A 171 -16.09 1.57 5.86
C ALA A 171 -15.71 2.12 4.48
N LEU A 172 -15.80 3.43 4.27
CA LEU A 172 -15.43 4.06 3.00
C LEU A 172 -13.93 3.94 2.70
N ALA A 173 -13.06 3.98 3.70
CA ALA A 173 -11.63 3.74 3.50
C ALA A 173 -11.35 2.34 2.94
N HIS A 174 -12.09 1.32 3.39
CA HIS A 174 -12.02 -0.05 2.88
C HIS A 174 -12.60 -0.15 1.46
N GLU A 175 -13.82 0.32 1.23
CA GLU A 175 -14.49 0.19 -0.08
C GLU A 175 -13.80 0.98 -1.19
N VAL A 176 -13.33 2.20 -0.91
CA VAL A 176 -12.58 2.98 -1.90
C VAL A 176 -11.20 2.34 -2.17
N MET A 177 -10.63 1.61 -1.19
CA MET A 177 -9.40 0.86 -1.42
C MET A 177 -9.60 -0.30 -2.39
N HIS A 178 -10.75 -0.99 -2.36
CA HIS A 178 -11.11 -1.98 -3.40
C HIS A 178 -11.07 -1.36 -4.80
N VAL A 179 -11.64 -0.16 -4.98
CA VAL A 179 -11.56 0.57 -6.26
C VAL A 179 -10.13 0.90 -6.65
N TYR A 180 -9.31 1.36 -5.69
CA TYR A 180 -7.91 1.67 -5.93
C TYR A 180 -7.11 0.44 -6.35
N LEU A 181 -7.24 -0.68 -5.64
CA LEU A 181 -6.57 -1.94 -5.97
C LEU A 181 -7.05 -2.53 -7.30
N HIS A 182 -8.34 -2.44 -7.60
CA HIS A 182 -8.90 -2.83 -8.89
C HIS A 182 -8.29 -2.03 -10.05
N ARG A 183 -8.20 -0.70 -9.93
CA ARG A 183 -7.55 0.15 -10.94
C ARG A 183 -6.05 -0.10 -11.08
N LEU A 184 -5.42 -0.58 -10.02
CA LEU A 184 -4.03 -1.04 -10.05
C LEU A 184 -3.90 -2.46 -10.58
N ASP A 185 -4.98 -3.20 -10.87
CA ASP A 185 -4.89 -4.63 -11.21
C ASP A 185 -4.04 -5.40 -10.18
N LEU A 186 -4.31 -5.15 -8.89
CA LEU A 186 -3.59 -5.76 -7.78
C LEU A 186 -4.57 -6.52 -6.87
N SER A 187 -4.51 -7.84 -6.93
CA SER A 187 -5.29 -8.75 -6.08
C SER A 187 -4.46 -9.98 -5.72
N PHE A 188 -4.89 -10.74 -4.72
CA PHE A 188 -4.33 -12.03 -4.38
C PHE A 188 -5.27 -13.16 -4.82
N PRO A 189 -4.77 -14.41 -4.94
CA PRO A 189 -5.63 -15.55 -5.22
C PRO A 189 -6.63 -15.77 -4.08
N GLY A 190 -7.92 -15.71 -4.40
CA GLY A 190 -9.00 -15.94 -3.45
C GLY A 190 -9.45 -14.69 -2.69
N THR A 191 -10.70 -14.74 -2.23
CA THR A 191 -11.38 -13.61 -1.59
C THR A 191 -10.68 -13.19 -0.29
N ARG A 192 -10.44 -14.13 0.64
CA ARG A 192 -9.85 -13.82 1.96
C ARG A 192 -8.51 -13.08 1.88
N ASP A 193 -7.60 -13.56 1.05
CA ASP A 193 -6.27 -12.96 0.90
C ASP A 193 -6.35 -11.59 0.21
N THR A 194 -7.31 -11.40 -0.70
CA THR A 194 -7.59 -10.10 -1.32
C THR A 194 -8.14 -9.10 -0.32
N GLU A 195 -9.03 -9.52 0.58
CA GLU A 195 -9.53 -8.63 1.65
C GLU A 195 -8.43 -8.24 2.64
N ILE A 196 -7.53 -9.17 3.01
CA ILE A 196 -6.35 -8.87 3.82
C ILE A 196 -5.44 -7.85 3.12
N LEU A 197 -5.27 -7.98 1.80
CA LEU A 197 -4.56 -7.01 0.99
C LEU A 197 -5.26 -5.64 1.01
N THR A 198 -6.59 -5.59 0.87
CA THR A 198 -7.38 -4.35 0.92
C THR A 198 -7.21 -3.64 2.24
N ASP A 199 -7.39 -4.32 3.37
CA ASP A 199 -7.19 -3.72 4.69
C ASP A 199 -5.75 -3.28 4.93
N THR A 200 -4.78 -4.11 4.51
CA THR A 200 -3.36 -3.77 4.63
C THR A 200 -3.04 -2.52 3.81
N ALA A 201 -3.58 -2.41 2.59
CA ALA A 201 -3.37 -1.27 1.70
C ALA A 201 -4.02 0.00 2.25
N ALA A 202 -5.30 -0.05 2.63
CA ALA A 202 -6.01 1.08 3.24
C ALA A 202 -5.26 1.59 4.47
N THR A 203 -4.80 0.67 5.32
CA THR A 203 -4.05 0.99 6.53
C THR A 203 -2.69 1.62 6.21
N TYR A 204 -1.89 0.96 5.37
CA TYR A 204 -0.52 1.38 5.09
C TYR A 204 -0.44 2.68 4.30
N LEU A 205 -1.45 2.95 3.45
CA LEU A 205 -1.53 4.15 2.62
C LEU A 205 -2.21 5.34 3.31
N GLY A 206 -2.49 5.27 4.62
CA GLY A 206 -2.80 6.45 5.44
C GLY A 206 -4.22 6.59 5.96
N ALA A 207 -5.09 5.58 5.76
CA ALA A 207 -6.42 5.55 6.39
C ALA A 207 -6.47 4.59 7.61
N GLY A 208 -5.32 4.06 8.04
CA GLY A 208 -5.24 3.00 9.06
C GLY A 208 -5.76 3.34 10.44
N TRP A 209 -5.67 4.61 10.84
CA TRP A 209 -6.19 5.02 12.14
C TRP A 209 -7.72 4.93 12.20
N LEU A 210 -8.42 5.21 11.09
CA LEU A 210 -9.88 5.06 11.01
C LEU A 210 -10.30 3.60 11.20
N LEU A 211 -9.64 2.69 10.47
CA LEU A 211 -9.93 1.25 10.50
C LEU A 211 -9.69 0.65 11.88
N LEU A 212 -8.57 1.01 12.52
CA LEU A 212 -8.24 0.53 13.84
C LEU A 212 -9.13 1.15 14.94
N ASP A 213 -9.47 2.44 14.84
CA ASP A 213 -10.29 3.13 15.84
C ASP A 213 -11.78 2.76 15.79
N ALA A 214 -12.26 2.35 14.61
CA ALA A 214 -13.60 1.79 14.45
C ALA A 214 -13.76 0.41 15.09
N TYR A 215 -12.66 -0.22 15.53
CA TYR A 215 -12.69 -1.50 16.21
C TYR A 215 -13.28 -1.39 17.61
N ARG A 216 -14.37 -2.12 17.86
CA ARG A 216 -15.01 -2.18 19.18
C ARG A 216 -15.42 -3.59 19.54
N GLU A 217 -15.04 -3.96 20.76
CA GLU A 217 -15.52 -5.13 21.48
C GLU A 217 -16.15 -4.64 22.77
N ASP A 218 -17.44 -4.90 22.93
CA ASP A 218 -18.10 -4.83 24.23
C ASP A 218 -18.81 -6.15 24.55
N ALA A 219 -19.27 -6.28 25.79
CA ALA A 219 -19.88 -7.51 26.29
C ALA A 219 -21.20 -7.89 25.57
N ALA A 220 -21.76 -6.98 24.75
CA ALA A 220 -23.04 -7.16 24.07
C ALA A 220 -22.91 -7.18 22.53
N SER A 221 -21.79 -6.73 21.96
CA SER A 221 -21.56 -6.63 20.52
C SER A 221 -20.07 -6.59 20.14
N SER A 222 -19.72 -7.25 19.03
CA SER A 222 -18.44 -7.05 18.34
C SER A 222 -18.72 -6.39 16.98
N GLN A 223 -18.07 -5.25 16.73
CA GLN A 223 -18.11 -4.57 15.43
C GLN A 223 -16.72 -4.65 14.80
N LYS A 224 -16.59 -5.50 13.78
CA LYS A 224 -15.38 -5.66 12.99
C LYS A 224 -15.57 -5.03 11.62
N LEU A 225 -14.64 -4.19 11.20
CA LEU A 225 -14.48 -3.75 9.82
C LEU A 225 -13.16 -4.35 9.32
N GLY A 226 -13.24 -5.16 8.27
CA GLY A 226 -12.08 -5.84 7.68
C GLY A 226 -11.82 -7.27 8.20
N TYR A 227 -10.79 -7.89 7.64
CA TYR A 227 -10.32 -9.24 7.86
C TYR A 227 -9.13 -9.31 8.82
N LEU A 228 -8.37 -8.22 8.97
CA LEU A 228 -7.27 -8.15 9.94
C LEU A 228 -7.79 -8.22 11.38
N THR A 229 -6.99 -8.81 12.27
CA THR A 229 -7.18 -8.64 13.72
C THR A 229 -6.82 -7.20 14.14
N PRO A 230 -7.26 -6.73 15.32
CA PRO A 230 -6.80 -5.44 15.84
C PRO A 230 -5.27 -5.33 15.87
N GLU A 231 -4.58 -6.37 16.36
CA GLU A 231 -3.12 -6.38 16.44
C GLU A 231 -2.45 -6.31 15.06
N GLU A 232 -3.05 -6.91 14.02
CA GLU A 232 -2.54 -6.84 12.65
C GLU A 232 -2.73 -5.45 12.04
N PHE A 233 -3.89 -4.80 12.26
CA PHE A 233 -4.08 -3.39 11.93
C PHE A 233 -3.02 -2.52 12.64
N GLY A 234 -2.82 -2.76 13.94
CA GLY A 234 -1.79 -2.11 14.74
C GLY A 234 -0.38 -2.33 14.18
N TYR A 235 -0.08 -3.53 13.68
CA TYR A 235 1.20 -3.85 13.07
C TYR A 235 1.40 -3.07 11.77
N VAL A 236 0.43 -3.10 10.85
CA VAL A 236 0.52 -2.38 9.56
C VAL A 236 0.66 -0.87 9.79
N LEU A 237 -0.13 -0.32 10.71
CA LEU A 237 -0.07 1.08 11.09
C LEU A 237 1.28 1.44 11.73
N ALA A 238 1.84 0.55 12.56
CA ALA A 238 3.18 0.73 13.10
C ALA A 238 4.28 0.65 12.02
N LYS A 239 4.17 -0.26 11.04
CA LYS A 239 5.11 -0.30 9.90
C LYS A 239 5.10 1.01 9.14
N ARG A 240 3.92 1.60 8.94
CA ARG A 240 3.76 2.92 8.32
C ARG A 240 4.40 4.01 9.20
N ALA A 241 4.04 4.08 10.47
CA ALA A 241 4.55 5.06 11.42
C ALA A 241 6.09 5.08 11.45
N LEU A 242 6.74 3.91 11.45
CA LEU A 242 8.20 3.79 11.41
C LEU A 242 8.82 4.32 10.11
N VAL A 243 8.12 4.21 8.97
CA VAL A 243 8.61 4.71 7.67
C VAL A 243 8.49 6.23 7.56
N PHE A 244 7.41 6.81 8.12
CA PHE A 244 7.10 8.23 7.94
C PHE A 244 7.39 9.09 9.18
N GLY A 245 7.72 8.49 10.32
CA GLY A 245 7.93 9.23 11.58
C GLY A 245 6.65 9.83 12.15
N GLU A 246 5.50 9.21 11.88
CA GLU A 246 4.17 9.66 12.34
C GLU A 246 3.79 8.98 13.67
N ASP A 247 3.03 9.66 14.52
CA ASP A 247 2.39 9.07 15.69
C ASP A 247 0.86 9.08 15.54
N PRO A 248 0.25 8.00 15.03
CA PRO A 248 -1.18 7.92 14.83
C PRO A 248 -1.97 7.74 16.13
N ALA A 249 -1.30 7.46 17.26
CA ALA A 249 -1.97 7.22 18.52
C ALA A 249 -2.75 8.44 19.02
N ILE A 250 -2.34 9.65 18.62
CA ILE A 250 -3.01 10.90 18.98
C ILE A 250 -4.44 11.02 18.43
N TRP A 251 -4.82 10.18 17.46
CA TRP A 251 -6.15 10.19 16.84
C TRP A 251 -7.07 9.09 17.36
N PHE A 252 -6.56 8.16 18.17
CA PHE A 252 -7.39 7.08 18.68
C PHE A 252 -8.32 7.59 19.78
N THR A 253 -9.59 7.22 19.64
CA THR A 253 -10.63 7.40 20.65
C THR A 253 -10.94 6.10 21.40
N SER A 254 -10.54 4.96 20.84
CA SER A 254 -10.77 3.61 21.38
C SER A 254 -9.58 3.09 22.20
N PRO A 255 -9.75 2.66 23.47
CA PRO A 255 -8.70 1.99 24.26
C PRO A 255 -8.14 0.71 23.59
N GLN A 256 -8.99 0.00 22.85
CA GLN A 256 -8.63 -1.19 22.08
C GLN A 256 -7.62 -0.83 21.00
N ALA A 257 -7.81 0.29 20.30
CA ALA A 257 -6.89 0.78 19.28
C ALA A 257 -5.48 1.04 19.86
N TYR A 258 -5.39 1.70 21.02
CA TYR A 258 -4.10 1.92 21.70
C TYR A 258 -3.39 0.59 22.05
N THR A 259 -4.14 -0.37 22.60
CA THR A 259 -3.60 -1.68 22.99
C THR A 259 -3.09 -2.45 21.78
N ALA A 260 -3.91 -2.51 20.72
CA ALA A 260 -3.60 -3.18 19.48
C ALA A 260 -2.40 -2.54 18.76
N TYR A 261 -2.36 -1.20 18.67
CA TYR A 261 -1.22 -0.47 18.10
C TYR A 261 0.07 -0.71 18.89
N THR A 262 0.00 -0.75 20.23
CA THR A 262 1.18 -1.05 21.06
C THR A 262 1.73 -2.45 20.80
N LYS A 263 0.86 -3.47 20.72
CA LYS A 263 1.25 -4.85 20.37
C LYS A 263 1.81 -4.91 18.94
N GLY A 264 1.16 -4.24 18.01
CA GLY A 264 1.58 -4.12 16.61
C GLY A 264 2.95 -3.45 16.45
N MET A 265 3.20 -2.35 17.18
CA MET A 265 4.48 -1.65 17.24
C MET A 265 5.59 -2.54 17.82
N ALA A 266 5.30 -3.30 18.87
CA ALA A 266 6.24 -4.28 19.39
C ALA A 266 6.59 -5.33 18.33
N GLN A 267 5.60 -5.85 17.59
CA GLN A 267 5.84 -6.79 16.49
C GLN A 267 6.61 -6.16 15.33
N ALA A 268 6.31 -4.91 14.96
CA ALA A 268 7.01 -4.15 13.92
C ALA A 268 8.50 -3.95 14.25
N ARG A 269 8.81 -3.60 15.50
CA ARG A 269 10.19 -3.46 16.01
C ARG A 269 10.91 -4.80 16.11
N ARG A 270 10.19 -5.90 16.41
CA ARG A 270 10.77 -7.25 16.39
C ARG A 270 11.34 -7.61 15.01
N ASP A 271 10.72 -7.15 13.91
CA ASP A 271 11.26 -7.38 12.56
C ASP A 271 12.67 -6.76 12.40
N GLU A 272 12.91 -5.58 13.00
CA GLU A 272 14.19 -4.87 12.95
C GLU A 272 15.26 -5.49 13.86
N GLN A 273 14.84 -6.34 14.79
CA GLN A 273 15.69 -7.03 15.77
C GLN A 273 16.00 -8.47 15.35
N GLN A 274 15.70 -8.87 14.12
CA GLN A 274 16.05 -10.20 13.62
C GLN A 274 17.47 -10.24 13.04
N PRO A 275 18.27 -11.29 13.31
CA PRO A 275 19.52 -11.51 12.59
C PRO A 275 19.27 -11.58 11.07
N PRO A 276 20.20 -11.07 10.24
CA PRO A 276 21.54 -10.59 10.57
C PRO A 276 21.60 -9.08 10.92
N LEU A 277 20.49 -8.43 11.22
CA LEU A 277 20.48 -7.01 11.54
C LEU A 277 21.28 -6.73 12.83
N THR A 278 21.98 -5.60 12.85
CA THR A 278 22.83 -5.24 14.01
C THR A 278 22.03 -5.03 15.30
N ALA A 279 20.75 -4.68 15.20
CA ALA A 279 19.86 -4.55 16.35
C ALA A 279 19.41 -5.90 16.94
N ALA A 280 19.83 -7.03 16.36
CA ALA A 280 19.49 -8.34 16.91
C ALA A 280 20.06 -8.58 18.31
N GLY A 281 19.21 -9.09 19.20
CA GLY A 281 19.57 -9.43 20.57
C GLY A 281 20.51 -10.63 20.69
N TRP A 282 21.12 -10.79 21.86
CA TRP A 282 22.14 -11.81 22.13
C TRP A 282 21.69 -13.24 21.78
N ALA A 283 20.47 -13.62 22.17
CA ALA A 283 19.94 -14.97 21.89
C ALA A 283 19.80 -15.23 20.38
N GLY A 284 19.31 -14.24 19.63
CA GLY A 284 19.19 -14.31 18.17
C GLY A 284 20.57 -14.42 17.50
N ARG A 285 21.54 -13.62 17.95
CA ARG A 285 22.92 -13.66 17.45
C ARG A 285 23.63 -14.98 17.74
N ARG A 286 23.44 -15.55 18.93
CA ARG A 286 24.01 -16.87 19.28
C ARG A 286 23.47 -17.97 18.37
N ARG A 287 22.15 -17.95 18.10
CA ARG A 287 21.52 -18.88 17.15
C ARG A 287 22.06 -18.69 15.74
N TYR A 288 22.08 -17.44 15.26
CA TYR A 288 22.63 -17.08 13.95
C TYR A 288 24.08 -17.55 13.75
N ALA A 289 24.94 -17.36 14.76
CA ALA A 289 26.33 -17.82 14.71
C ALA A 289 26.45 -19.35 14.65
N LYS A 290 25.58 -20.08 15.35
CA LYS A 290 25.51 -21.55 15.28
C LYS A 290 25.08 -22.00 13.88
N ASP A 291 24.00 -21.44 13.35
CA ASP A 291 23.42 -21.78 12.04
C ASP A 291 24.41 -21.46 10.92
N ARG A 292 25.14 -20.35 11.04
CA ARG A 292 26.21 -19.96 10.12
C ARG A 292 27.33 -21.00 10.09
N ARG A 293 27.85 -21.42 11.25
CA ARG A 293 28.90 -22.45 11.34
C ARG A 293 28.44 -23.76 10.71
N TYR A 294 27.23 -24.19 11.04
CA TYR A 294 26.66 -25.40 10.46
C TYR A 294 26.59 -25.34 8.93
N ALA A 295 26.13 -24.22 8.37
CA ALA A 295 26.06 -24.02 6.91
C ALA A 295 27.44 -23.94 6.25
N GLN A 296 28.46 -23.42 6.94
CA GLN A 296 29.86 -23.41 6.48
C GLN A 296 30.44 -24.82 6.43
N ASP A 297 30.21 -25.63 7.46
CA ASP A 297 30.79 -26.97 7.57
C ASP A 297 30.14 -27.95 6.58
N HIS A 298 28.81 -27.90 6.43
CA HIS A 298 28.06 -28.93 5.70
C HIS A 298 27.80 -28.59 4.23
N HIS A 299 28.11 -27.37 3.77
CA HIS A 299 27.83 -26.90 2.41
C HIS A 299 26.39 -27.17 1.93
N ALA A 300 25.46 -27.31 2.87
CA ALA A 300 24.06 -27.59 2.63
C ALA A 300 23.24 -26.31 2.85
N PRO A 301 22.12 -26.12 2.13
CA PRO A 301 21.16 -25.08 2.46
C PRO A 301 20.70 -25.28 3.92
N GLY A 302 21.10 -24.37 4.78
CA GLY A 302 20.73 -24.38 6.18
C GLY A 302 19.70 -23.30 6.44
N SER A 303 18.45 -23.71 6.68
CA SER A 303 17.52 -22.92 7.49
C SER A 303 17.04 -23.81 8.63
N HIS A 304 17.27 -23.41 9.86
CA HIS A 304 16.50 -23.98 10.95
C HIS A 304 15.02 -23.63 10.75
N LEU A 305 14.13 -24.60 10.97
CA LEU A 305 12.69 -24.35 10.96
C LEU A 305 12.36 -23.15 11.86
N GLY A 306 11.72 -22.13 11.29
CA GLY A 306 11.35 -20.90 12.00
C GLY A 306 12.41 -19.79 12.05
N ALA A 307 13.59 -19.96 11.45
CA ALA A 307 14.56 -18.87 11.35
C ALA A 307 14.14 -17.85 10.28
N PRO A 308 14.18 -16.53 10.55
CA PRO A 308 13.86 -15.49 9.57
C PRO A 308 14.98 -15.26 8.54
N TYR A 309 15.94 -16.17 8.44
CA TYR A 309 17.04 -16.12 7.49
C TYR A 309 17.37 -17.53 6.97
N ALA A 310 18.03 -17.58 5.82
CA ALA A 310 18.51 -18.82 5.22
C ALA A 310 19.92 -18.62 4.67
N PHE A 311 20.80 -19.57 4.93
CA PHE A 311 22.12 -19.61 4.32
C PHE A 311 22.09 -20.41 3.03
N THR A 312 22.77 -19.89 2.02
CA THR A 312 22.89 -20.53 0.70
C THR A 312 24.36 -20.54 0.30
N PRO A 313 24.95 -21.71 0.05
CA PRO A 313 26.26 -21.77 -0.59
C PRO A 313 26.14 -21.18 -2.00
N ASP A 314 27.16 -20.44 -2.42
CA ASP A 314 27.27 -19.95 -3.79
C ASP A 314 28.12 -20.98 -4.55
N THR A 315 27.66 -21.50 -5.69
CA THR A 315 28.24 -22.67 -6.38
C THR A 315 29.73 -22.52 -6.70
N ARG A 316 30.25 -21.29 -6.71
CA ARG A 316 31.68 -20.95 -6.86
C ARG A 316 32.09 -19.75 -6.00
N GLY A 317 31.38 -19.46 -4.90
CA GLY A 317 31.55 -18.20 -4.15
C GLY A 317 31.35 -18.31 -2.63
N PRO A 318 31.56 -17.20 -1.90
CA PRO A 318 31.40 -17.16 -0.45
C PRO A 318 29.94 -17.39 -0.04
N LEU A 319 29.75 -18.00 1.14
CA LEU A 319 28.42 -18.22 1.74
C LEU A 319 27.60 -16.93 1.74
N ARG A 320 26.31 -17.02 1.40
CA ARG A 320 25.38 -15.88 1.42
C ARG A 320 24.24 -16.14 2.39
N VAL A 321 23.81 -15.09 3.07
CA VAL A 321 22.60 -15.09 3.89
C VAL A 321 21.48 -14.34 3.17
N SER A 322 20.28 -14.91 3.19
CA SER A 322 19.06 -14.25 2.75
C SER A 322 18.09 -14.06 3.90
N PHE A 323 17.51 -12.86 4.04
CA PHE A 323 16.61 -12.47 5.12
C PHE A 323 15.60 -11.42 4.61
N PRO A 324 14.41 -11.26 5.21
CA PRO A 324 13.44 -10.26 4.80
C PRO A 324 13.90 -8.86 5.20
N CYS A 325 13.68 -7.88 4.32
CA CYS A 325 13.80 -6.47 4.69
C CYS A 325 12.79 -6.16 5.82
N PRO A 326 13.21 -5.57 6.95
CA PRO A 326 12.27 -5.29 8.03
C PRO A 326 11.19 -4.30 7.60
N THR A 327 11.43 -3.42 6.63
CA THR A 327 10.43 -2.43 6.18
C THR A 327 9.36 -3.03 5.28
N CYS A 328 9.77 -3.75 4.22
CA CYS A 328 8.86 -4.20 3.15
C CYS A 328 8.83 -5.71 2.94
N HIS A 329 9.54 -6.50 3.73
CA HIS A 329 9.63 -7.97 3.67
C HIS A 329 10.19 -8.58 2.38
N GLN A 330 10.59 -7.77 1.38
CA GLN A 330 11.40 -8.23 0.26
C GLN A 330 12.65 -8.95 0.77
N ARG A 331 12.89 -10.17 0.30
CA ARG A 331 14.11 -10.90 0.61
C ARG A 331 15.32 -10.17 0.05
N ILE A 332 16.28 -9.90 0.93
CA ILE A 332 17.59 -9.37 0.63
C ILE A 332 18.58 -10.54 0.71
N ARG A 333 19.64 -10.50 -0.10
CA ARG A 333 20.71 -11.49 -0.07
C ARG A 333 22.06 -10.77 -0.02
N VAL A 334 22.89 -11.11 0.96
CA VAL A 334 24.21 -10.47 1.20
C VAL A 334 25.29 -11.53 1.44
N PRO A 335 26.57 -11.22 1.16
CA PRO A 335 27.67 -12.11 1.52
C PRO A 335 27.84 -12.22 3.05
N VAL A 336 28.24 -13.39 3.53
CA VAL A 336 28.61 -13.66 4.93
C VAL A 336 30.07 -13.30 5.13
N ARG A 337 30.35 -12.11 5.66
CA ARG A 337 31.73 -11.57 5.81
C ARG A 337 31.91 -10.56 6.95
N GLY A 338 31.11 -10.65 8.00
CA GLY A 338 31.07 -9.67 9.09
C GLY A 338 30.14 -8.49 8.79
N ARG A 339 30.57 -7.27 9.14
CA ARG A 339 29.74 -6.06 8.98
C ARG A 339 29.49 -5.73 7.52
N VAL A 340 28.22 -5.58 7.16
CA VAL A 340 27.78 -5.23 5.81
C VAL A 340 26.64 -4.23 5.88
N ARG A 341 26.71 -3.19 5.04
CA ARG A 341 25.61 -2.27 4.80
C ARG A 341 24.84 -2.72 3.56
N ALA A 342 23.56 -3.03 3.73
CA ALA A 342 22.69 -3.54 2.67
C ALA A 342 21.59 -2.54 2.36
N ARG A 343 21.34 -2.27 1.07
CA ARG A 343 20.19 -1.45 0.65
C ARG A 343 19.12 -2.35 0.05
N CYS A 344 17.90 -2.28 0.55
CA CYS A 344 16.77 -2.96 -0.06
C CYS A 344 16.51 -2.34 -1.44
N ALA A 345 16.52 -3.14 -2.50
CA ALA A 345 16.23 -2.65 -3.85
C ALA A 345 14.78 -2.19 -4.02
N LEU A 346 13.87 -2.69 -3.18
CA LEU A 346 12.43 -2.42 -3.27
C LEU A 346 12.04 -1.13 -2.54
N CYS A 347 12.21 -1.09 -1.22
CA CYS A 347 11.83 0.06 -0.40
C CYS A 347 12.99 1.02 -0.09
N ARG A 348 14.16 0.82 -0.69
CA ARG A 348 15.38 1.67 -0.52
C ARG A 348 15.94 1.77 0.90
N THR A 349 15.32 1.14 1.90
CA THR A 349 15.82 1.09 3.29
C THR A 349 17.25 0.58 3.32
N VAL A 350 18.11 1.29 4.06
CA VAL A 350 19.49 0.90 4.29
C VAL A 350 19.57 0.21 5.66
N LEU A 351 20.18 -0.96 5.67
CA LEU A 351 20.24 -1.87 6.81
C LEU A 351 21.70 -2.10 7.18
N GLU A 352 22.00 -1.99 8.47
CA GLU A 352 23.28 -2.40 9.03
C GLU A 352 23.18 -3.87 9.45
N CYS A 353 24.06 -4.71 8.90
CA CYS A 353 24.07 -6.14 9.15
C CYS A 353 25.42 -6.59 9.72
N ASP A 354 25.40 -7.66 10.50
CA ASP A 354 26.56 -8.36 11.02
C ASP A 354 26.42 -9.85 10.68
N THR A 355 27.10 -10.26 9.62
CA THR A 355 26.90 -11.54 8.90
C THR A 355 27.98 -12.56 9.19
#